data_AF-A0A159ZBA6-F1
#
_entry.id   AF-A0A159ZBA6-F1
#
_cell.length_a   1.000
_cell.length_b   1.000
_cell.length_c   1.000
_cell.angle_alpha   90.00
_cell.angle_beta   90.00
_cell.angle_gamma   90.00
#
_symmetry.space_group_name_H-M   'P 1'
#
loop_
_entity.id
_entity.type
_entity.pdbx_description
1 polymer ?
#
loop_
_entity_poly.entity_id
_entity_poly.type
_entity_poly.pdbx_seq_one_letter_code
_entity_poly.pdbx_strand_id
1 'polypeptide(L)'
;MALLRTYGRNAFATLLCLSLVVWSVMPAATHAPTVFETIQDHLEMIADHGHSHGFEEDLYWAMHGHSHEAADHDHSQAFLSLGHGGQLVFAQRDAWRLRTSPDGPHRTFRIERPPRA
;
A
#
# COMPACT_ATOMS: atom_id res chain seq x y z
N MET A 1 -43.66 -5.22 13.09
CA MET A 1 -42.26 -4.86 13.45
C MET A 1 -41.20 -5.83 12.91
N ALA A 2 -41.40 -7.16 12.96
CA ALA A 2 -40.40 -8.14 12.49
C ALA A 2 -40.07 -8.06 10.97
N LEU A 3 -41.09 -7.85 10.13
CA LEU A 3 -40.91 -7.68 8.68
C LEU A 3 -40.07 -6.44 8.35
N LEU A 4 -40.39 -5.29 8.95
CA LEU A 4 -39.64 -4.04 8.75
C LEU A 4 -38.16 -4.19 9.16
N ARG A 5 -37.90 -4.90 10.27
CA ARG A 5 -36.54 -5.20 10.73
C ARG A 5 -35.78 -6.12 9.76
N THR A 6 -36.48 -7.06 9.12
CA THR A 6 -35.88 -8.01 8.17
C THR A 6 -35.56 -7.33 6.84
N TYR A 7 -36.49 -6.52 6.31
CA TYR A 7 -36.25 -5.71 5.11
C TYR A 7 -35.12 -4.70 5.30
N GLY A 8 -35.10 -4.00 6.44
CA GLY A 8 -34.02 -3.07 6.76
C GLY A 8 -32.64 -3.75 6.84
N ARG A 9 -32.57 -4.93 7.47
CA ARG A 9 -31.33 -5.71 7.56
C ARG A 9 -30.84 -6.16 6.18
N ASN A 10 -31.75 -6.64 5.33
CA ASN A 10 -31.39 -7.09 3.99
C ASN A 10 -30.93 -5.91 3.12
N ALA A 11 -31.63 -4.77 3.17
CA ALA A 11 -31.23 -3.57 2.44
C ALA A 11 -29.84 -3.07 2.86
N PHE A 12 -29.55 -3.07 4.17
CA PHE A 12 -28.24 -2.71 4.69
C PHE A 12 -27.15 -3.68 4.24
N ALA A 13 -27.41 -4.99 4.31
CA ALA A 13 -26.49 -6.02 3.83
C ALA A 13 -26.19 -5.87 2.32
N THR A 14 -27.22 -5.62 1.50
CA THR A 14 -27.03 -5.37 0.06
C THR A 14 -26.21 -4.11 -0.18
N LEU A 15 -26.45 -3.04 0.57
CA LEU A 15 -25.68 -1.81 0.45
C LEU A 15 -24.22 -2.05 0.79
N LEU A 16 -23.92 -2.74 1.89
CA LEU A 16 -22.55 -3.09 2.27
C LEU A 16 -21.85 -3.96 1.21
N CYS A 17 -22.52 -4.97 0.68
CA CYS A 17 -21.96 -5.79 -0.39
C CYS A 17 -21.65 -4.94 -1.64
N LEU A 18 -22.56 -4.06 -2.06
CA LEU A 18 -22.33 -3.17 -3.19
C LEU A 18 -21.19 -2.20 -2.91
N SER A 19 -21.11 -1.63 -1.71
CA SER A 19 -20.00 -0.76 -1.30
C SER A 19 -18.65 -1.48 -1.37
N LEU A 20 -18.58 -2.74 -0.92
CA LEU A 20 -17.36 -3.54 -1.01
C LEU A 20 -16.98 -3.84 -2.46
N VAL A 21 -17.94 -4.18 -3.32
CA VAL A 21 -17.69 -4.39 -4.75
C VAL A 21 -17.15 -3.13 -5.40
N VAL A 22 -17.82 -1.98 -5.21
CA VAL A 22 -17.38 -0.69 -5.77
C VAL A 22 -15.98 -0.33 -5.26
N TRP A 23 -15.74 -0.46 -3.95
CA TRP A 23 -14.44 -0.18 -3.35
C TRP A 23 -13.33 -1.09 -3.92
N SER A 24 -13.62 -2.37 -4.16
CA SER A 24 -12.64 -3.31 -4.70
C SER A 24 -12.24 -3.03 -6.16
N VAL A 25 -13.11 -2.41 -6.96
CA VAL A 25 -12.88 -2.16 -8.39
C VAL A 25 -12.36 -0.74 -8.65
N MET A 26 -12.67 0.22 -7.77
CA MET A 26 -12.26 1.63 -7.91
C MET A 26 -10.75 1.82 -8.16
N PRO A 27 -9.82 1.15 -7.42
CA PRO A 27 -8.39 1.29 -7.68
C PRO A 27 -7.97 0.83 -9.08
N ALA A 28 -8.56 -0.26 -9.58
CA ALA A 28 -8.29 -0.75 -10.93
C ALA A 28 -8.84 0.20 -12.00
N ALA A 29 -10.03 0.78 -11.76
CA ALA A 29 -10.64 1.73 -12.69
C ALA A 29 -9.83 3.03 -12.83
N THR A 30 -9.11 3.46 -11.80
CA THR A 30 -8.25 4.66 -11.87
C THR A 30 -6.97 4.46 -12.67
N HIS A 31 -6.48 3.22 -12.82
CA HIS A 31 -5.30 2.89 -13.63
C HIS A 31 -5.64 2.38 -15.04
N ALA A 32 -6.91 2.06 -15.32
CA ALA A 32 -7.32 1.55 -16.63
C ALA A 32 -6.92 2.48 -17.80
N PRO A 33 -7.06 3.83 -17.73
CA PRO A 33 -6.65 4.71 -18.83
C PRO A 33 -5.17 4.58 -19.18
N THR A 34 -4.28 4.62 -18.18
CA THR A 34 -2.84 4.54 -18.39
C THR A 34 -2.41 3.19 -18.94
N VAL A 35 -3.07 2.10 -18.53
CA VAL A 35 -2.81 0.76 -19.09
C VAL A 35 -3.16 0.70 -20.58
N PHE A 36 -4.30 1.27 -20.99
CA PHE A 36 -4.68 1.27 -22.40
C PHE A 36 -3.77 2.15 -23.26
N GLU A 37 -3.35 3.30 -22.73
CA GLU A 37 -2.35 4.17 -23.38
C GLU A 37 -1.04 3.43 -23.61
N THR A 38 -0.48 2.77 -22.58
CA THR A 38 0.76 1.98 -22.72
C THR A 38 0.62 0.87 -23.75
N ILE A 39 -0.50 0.14 -23.77
CA ILE A 39 -0.71 -0.89 -24.81
C ILE A 39 -0.73 -0.26 -26.20
N GLN A 40 -1.41 0.87 -26.36
CA GLN A 40 -1.49 1.55 -27.65
C GLN A 40 -0.12 2.05 -28.13
N ASP A 41 0.67 2.66 -27.25
CA ASP A 41 2.02 3.16 -27.57
C ASP A 41 2.92 2.03 -28.07
N HIS A 42 2.83 0.84 -27.46
CA HIS A 42 3.59 -0.33 -27.91
C HIS A 42 3.09 -0.91 -29.23
N LEU A 43 1.78 -0.87 -29.49
CA LEU A 43 1.25 -1.29 -30.77
C LEU A 43 1.69 -0.35 -31.90
N GLU A 44 1.72 0.96 -31.65
CA GLU A 44 2.24 1.96 -32.59
C GLU A 44 3.73 1.75 -32.85
N MET A 45 4.53 1.54 -31.79
CA MET A 45 5.94 1.20 -31.93
C MET A 45 6.15 -0.08 -32.75
N ILE A 46 5.35 -1.12 -32.55
CA ILE A 46 5.44 -2.34 -33.38
C ILE A 46 5.07 -2.04 -34.83
N ALA A 47 4.05 -1.20 -35.08
CA ALA A 47 3.64 -0.84 -36.43
C ALA A 47 4.73 -0.06 -37.18
N ASP A 48 5.38 0.88 -36.51
CA ASP A 48 6.36 1.79 -37.13
C ASP A 48 7.80 1.24 -37.11
N HIS A 49 8.13 0.45 -36.07
CA HIS A 49 9.49 -0.04 -35.77
C HIS A 49 9.63 -1.57 -35.87
N GLY A 50 8.53 -2.31 -36.02
CA GLY A 50 8.52 -3.78 -36.22
C GLY A 50 8.63 -4.62 -34.94
N HIS A 51 8.98 -4.00 -33.80
CA HIS A 51 9.01 -4.64 -32.49
C HIS A 51 8.95 -3.58 -31.39
N SER A 52 8.66 -4.00 -30.16
CA SER A 52 8.72 -3.15 -28.97
C SER A 52 9.69 -3.70 -27.93
N HIS A 53 10.13 -2.83 -27.02
CA HIS A 53 10.96 -3.16 -25.87
C HIS A 53 10.29 -2.66 -24.60
N GLY A 54 10.51 -3.32 -23.47
CA GLY A 54 10.06 -2.81 -22.17
C GLY A 54 8.55 -2.97 -21.89
N PHE A 55 7.77 -3.60 -22.78
CA PHE A 55 6.31 -3.70 -22.64
C PHE A 55 5.84 -4.22 -21.29
N GLU A 56 6.48 -5.28 -20.78
CA GLU A 56 6.13 -5.86 -19.49
C GLU A 56 6.41 -4.89 -18.33
N GLU A 57 7.53 -4.17 -18.39
CA GLU A 57 7.93 -3.21 -17.37
C GLU A 57 7.02 -1.98 -17.42
N ASP A 58 6.78 -1.41 -18.59
CA ASP A 58 5.90 -0.25 -18.77
C ASP A 58 4.45 -0.56 -18.39
N LEU A 59 3.97 -1.79 -18.66
CA LEU A 59 2.65 -2.24 -18.21
C LEU A 59 2.59 -2.38 -16.68
N TYR A 60 3.65 -2.89 -16.06
CA TYR A 60 3.75 -2.98 -14.61
C TYR A 60 3.72 -1.58 -13.97
N TRP A 61 4.46 -0.62 -14.54
CA TRP A 61 4.44 0.79 -14.11
C TRP A 61 3.06 1.44 -14.31
N ALA A 62 2.39 1.17 -15.43
CA ALA A 62 1.06 1.70 -15.71
C ALA A 62 -0.02 1.17 -14.74
N MET A 63 0.10 -0.08 -14.29
CA MET A 63 -0.81 -0.71 -13.33
C MET A 63 -0.60 -0.25 -11.88
N HIS A 64 0.64 0.05 -11.48
CA HIS A 64 0.96 0.45 -10.11
C HIS A 64 0.96 1.98 -9.92
N GLY A 65 1.05 2.73 -11.02
CA GLY A 65 1.05 4.19 -11.04
C GLY A 65 2.29 4.82 -10.40
N HIS A 66 2.51 6.11 -10.68
CA HIS A 66 3.54 6.93 -10.03
C HIS A 66 3.10 7.39 -8.63
N SER A 67 2.46 6.55 -7.81
CA SER A 67 2.00 7.00 -6.50
C SER A 67 3.19 7.12 -5.54
N HIS A 68 3.52 8.36 -5.17
CA HIS A 68 3.91 8.62 -3.79
C HIS A 68 2.71 8.20 -2.96
N GLU A 69 2.85 7.08 -2.26
CA GLU A 69 1.77 6.43 -1.55
C GLU A 69 1.07 7.45 -0.64
N ALA A 70 -0.26 7.47 -0.58
CA ALA A 70 -0.94 8.27 0.46
C ALA A 70 -0.49 7.84 1.88
N ALA A 71 0.08 6.63 2.02
CA ALA A 71 0.82 6.17 3.20
C ALA A 71 2.18 6.84 3.39
N ASP A 72 2.91 7.14 2.31
CA ASP A 72 4.15 7.95 2.33
C ASP A 72 3.86 9.41 2.73
N HIS A 73 2.62 9.86 2.48
CA HIS A 73 2.08 11.15 2.95
C HIS A 73 1.31 11.05 4.26
N ASP A 74 1.07 9.85 4.82
CA ASP A 74 0.40 9.69 6.11
C ASP A 74 1.43 9.85 7.23
N HIS A 75 1.48 11.05 7.80
CA HIS A 75 2.22 11.31 9.03
C HIS A 75 1.44 10.95 10.30
N SER A 76 0.38 10.14 10.22
CA SER A 76 -0.34 9.72 11.42
C SER A 76 0.59 8.93 12.33
N GLN A 77 1.01 9.54 13.45
CA GLN A 77 1.68 8.85 14.56
C GLN A 77 0.75 7.88 15.30
N ALA A 78 -0.35 7.46 14.68
CA ALA A 78 -1.50 6.86 15.35
C ALA A 78 -1.34 5.36 15.67
N PHE A 79 -0.17 4.76 15.43
CA PHE A 79 0.17 3.42 15.90
C PHE A 79 1.07 3.40 17.14
N LEU A 80 0.94 4.39 18.02
CA LEU A 80 1.31 4.22 19.43
C LEU A 80 0.04 4.26 20.26
N SER A 81 -0.66 3.13 20.31
CA SER A 81 -1.52 2.84 21.45
C SER A 81 -0.63 2.71 22.68
N LEU A 82 -0.33 3.85 23.31
CA LEU A 82 0.14 3.86 24.68
C LEU A 82 -1.06 3.45 25.53
N GLY A 83 -1.24 2.14 25.71
CA GLY A 83 -2.21 1.59 26.65
C GLY A 83 -1.88 2.10 28.05
N HIS A 84 -2.53 3.19 28.46
CA HIS A 84 -2.44 3.72 29.82
C HIS A 84 -3.67 3.27 30.60
N GLY A 85 -3.51 2.21 31.39
CA GLY A 85 -4.52 1.69 32.30
C GLY A 85 -3.94 0.51 33.07
N GLY A 86 -3.35 0.80 34.23
CA GLY A 86 -2.43 -0.09 34.92
C GLY A 86 -3.06 -1.36 35.51
N GLN A 87 -2.31 -2.45 35.41
CA GLN A 87 -2.31 -3.51 36.40
C GLN A 87 -0.89 -4.08 36.49
N LEU A 88 -0.26 -3.91 37.66
CA LEU A 88 1.06 -4.44 37.96
C LEU A 88 0.96 -5.97 38.03
N VAL A 89 1.09 -6.63 36.89
CA VAL A 89 1.44 -8.05 36.86
C VAL A 89 2.93 -8.12 37.12
N PHE A 90 3.31 -8.66 38.28
CA PHE A 90 4.69 -9.08 38.56
C PHE A 90 5.02 -10.23 37.60
N ALA A 91 5.30 -9.89 36.34
CA ALA A 91 5.91 -10.81 35.41
C ALA A 91 7.38 -10.91 35.84
N GLN A 92 7.74 -12.08 36.35
CA GLN A 92 9.11 -12.50 36.57
C GLN A 92 9.93 -12.11 35.34
N ARG A 93 10.74 -11.05 35.47
CA ARG A 93 11.66 -10.62 34.42
C ARG A 93 12.70 -11.72 34.28
N ASP A 94 12.50 -12.61 33.32
CA ASP A 94 13.64 -13.29 32.70
C ASP A 94 14.44 -12.19 32.00
N ALA A 95 15.32 -11.56 32.76
CA ALA A 95 16.22 -10.53 32.32
C ALA A 95 17.24 -11.18 31.38
N TRP A 96 16.83 -11.37 30.12
CA TRP A 96 17.79 -11.44 29.02
C TRP A 96 18.46 -10.07 28.96
N ARG A 97 19.54 -9.94 29.72
CA ARG A 97 20.44 -8.78 29.61
C ARG A 97 20.95 -8.80 28.17
N LEU A 98 20.37 -7.95 27.33
CA LEU A 98 20.94 -7.64 26.02
C LEU A 98 22.34 -7.09 26.31
N ARG A 99 23.34 -7.91 25.99
CA ARG A 99 24.75 -7.58 26.17
C ARG A 99 25.07 -6.55 25.09
N THR A 100 25.53 -5.37 25.49
CA THR A 100 25.99 -4.35 24.54
C THR A 100 27.09 -4.96 23.67
N SER A 101 26.95 -4.87 22.34
CA SER A 101 28.03 -5.21 21.43
C SER A 101 29.27 -4.37 21.84
N PRO A 102 30.46 -4.99 21.97
CA PRO A 102 31.67 -4.26 22.36
C PRO A 102 32.08 -3.18 21.34
N ASP A 103 31.50 -3.21 20.14
CA ASP A 103 31.90 -2.39 19.01
C ASP A 103 31.29 -0.97 18.95
N GLY A 104 30.48 -0.59 19.95
CA GLY A 104 29.89 0.75 20.02
C GLY A 104 28.96 1.08 18.84
N PRO A 105 28.38 2.29 18.79
CA PRO A 105 27.53 2.69 17.67
C PRO A 105 28.39 2.87 16.40
N HIS A 106 28.24 1.98 15.43
CA HIS A 106 28.84 2.15 14.10
C HIS A 106 28.17 3.30 13.36
N ARG A 107 28.98 4.19 12.74
CA ARG A 107 28.48 5.17 11.77
C ARG A 107 28.00 4.41 10.53
N THR A 108 26.70 4.40 10.31
CA THR A 108 26.11 3.97 9.04
C THR A 108 26.30 5.09 8.02
N PHE A 109 27.19 4.89 7.05
CA PHE A 109 27.25 5.74 5.87
C PHE A 109 26.02 5.42 5.01
N ARG A 110 25.12 6.41 4.86
CA ARG A 110 23.97 6.29 3.95
C ARG A 110 24.50 6.21 2.52
N ILE A 111 23.85 5.39 1.69
CA ILE A 111 24.17 5.21 0.26
C ILE A 111 24.37 6.59 -0.35
N GLU A 112 25.60 6.85 -0.81
CA GLU A 112 25.94 8.12 -1.44
C GLU A 112 24.98 8.38 -2.60
N ARG A 113 24.43 9.59 -2.65
CA ARG A 113 23.66 10.03 -3.81
C ARG A 113 24.65 10.14 -4.99
N PRO A 114 24.33 9.62 -6.18
CA PRO A 114 25.22 9.75 -7.32
C PRO A 114 25.50 11.23 -7.65
N PRO A 115 26.70 11.54 -8.15
CA PRO A 115 27.11 12.91 -8.44
C PRO A 115 26.13 13.56 -9.41
N ARG A 116 25.69 14.78 -9.08
CA ARG A 116 24.98 15.64 -10.02
C ARG A 116 26.04 16.40 -10.81
N ALA A 117 26.09 16.16 -12.12
CA ALA A 117 26.79 17.00 -13.08
C ALA A 117 26.10 18.37 -13.19
#